data_AF-A0A952K2N0-F1
#
_entry.id   AF-A0A952K2N0-F1
#
_cell.length_a   1.000
_cell.length_b   1.000
_cell.length_c   1.000
_cell.angle_alpha   90.00
_cell.angle_beta   90.00
_cell.angle_gamma   90.00
#
_symmetry.space_group_name_H-M   'P 1'
#
loop_
_entity.id
_entity.type
_entity.pdbx_description
1 polymer ?
#
loop_
_entity_poly.entity_id
_entity_poly.type
_entity_poly.pdbx_seq_one_letter_code
_entity_poly.pdbx_strand_id
1 'polypeptide(L)'
;PYTVLEPTHDRVMATSLVAQWRFRGTDIDWDAVYTGVKNEMVKQFAVVHSLALQQTLYEMGKAVLEQYPVIAEVRLSAPNKHHFRYDLSRFGLENNNEVFHAADRPYGLIQATVTRDDAPDPGPAWDGQRGWFPPCSEGFEDAGPIFLT
;
A
#
# COMPACT_ATOMS: atom_id res chain seq x y z
N PRO A 1 18.79 -12.13 -21.05
CA PRO A 1 17.58 -12.44 -20.26
C PRO A 1 17.82 -12.13 -18.77
N TYR A 2 17.10 -11.14 -18.22
CA TYR A 2 17.27 -10.69 -16.82
C TYR A 2 16.06 -11.05 -15.92
N THR A 3 15.03 -11.66 -16.49
CA THR A 3 13.82 -12.07 -15.77
C THR A 3 13.99 -13.50 -15.29
N VAL A 4 14.00 -13.69 -13.97
CA VAL A 4 14.10 -15.01 -13.29
C VAL A 4 12.95 -15.26 -12.32
N LEU A 5 12.02 -14.30 -12.21
CA LEU A 5 10.88 -14.42 -11.30
C LEU A 5 9.83 -15.35 -11.91
N GLU A 6 9.56 -16.46 -11.22
CA GLU A 6 8.53 -17.42 -11.63
C GLU A 6 7.12 -16.87 -11.39
N PRO A 7 6.14 -17.22 -12.25
CA PRO A 7 4.75 -16.92 -11.98
C PRO A 7 4.26 -17.65 -10.73
N THR A 8 3.34 -17.03 -9.99
CA THR A 8 2.65 -17.66 -8.86
C THR A 8 1.19 -17.24 -8.83
N HIS A 9 0.34 -18.12 -8.30
CA HIS A 9 -1.08 -17.89 -8.06
C HIS A 9 -1.42 -17.79 -6.56
N ASP A 10 -0.44 -18.05 -5.68
CA ASP A 10 -0.59 -17.97 -4.23
C ASP A 10 0.73 -17.45 -3.61
N ARG A 11 0.65 -16.31 -2.92
CA ARG A 11 1.78 -15.69 -2.23
C ARG A 11 1.30 -14.71 -1.15
N VAL A 12 2.15 -14.52 -0.16
CA VAL A 12 1.98 -13.45 0.83
C VAL A 12 2.16 -12.08 0.16
N MET A 13 1.23 -11.16 0.46
CA MET A 13 1.37 -9.73 0.15
C MET A 13 1.43 -8.95 1.46
N ALA A 14 2.60 -8.38 1.78
CA ALA A 14 2.80 -7.58 2.99
C ALA A 14 3.32 -6.19 2.64
N THR A 15 2.87 -5.17 3.37
CA THR A 15 3.30 -3.79 3.14
C THR A 15 3.33 -2.94 4.41
N SER A 16 3.93 -1.76 4.30
CA SER A 16 3.86 -0.67 5.28
C SER A 16 3.33 0.56 4.55
N LEU A 17 2.02 0.73 4.58
CA LEU A 17 1.35 1.74 3.78
C LEU A 17 1.59 3.14 4.36
N VAL A 18 2.12 4.04 3.53
CA VAL A 18 2.03 5.48 3.76
C VAL A 18 0.92 6.01 2.86
N ALA A 19 -0.10 6.61 3.46
CA ALA A 19 -1.23 7.18 2.75
C ALA A 19 -1.39 8.66 3.10
N GLN A 20 -1.57 9.47 2.07
CA GLN A 20 -1.89 10.90 2.18
C GLN A 20 -3.08 11.20 1.28
N TRP A 21 -3.94 12.12 1.68
CA TRP A 21 -5.06 12.54 0.85
C TRP A 21 -5.27 14.03 0.96
N ARG A 22 -5.79 14.61 -0.13
CA ARG A 22 -6.07 16.04 -0.22
C ARG A 22 -7.57 16.26 -0.24
N PHE A 23 -8.01 17.17 0.61
CA PHE A 23 -9.39 17.57 0.71
C PHE A 23 -9.74 18.66 -0.31
N ARG A 24 -11.02 18.75 -0.67
CA ARG A 24 -11.58 19.79 -1.55
C ARG A 24 -11.85 21.12 -0.82
N GLY A 25 -11.92 21.08 0.51
CA GLY A 25 -12.24 22.23 1.37
C GLY A 25 -11.88 21.94 2.83
N THR A 26 -12.27 22.84 3.73
CA THR A 26 -11.89 22.80 5.15
C THR A 26 -13.05 22.60 6.12
N ASP A 27 -14.29 22.62 5.64
CA ASP A 27 -15.48 22.33 6.47
C ASP A 27 -15.70 20.81 6.55
N ILE A 28 -14.90 20.16 7.41
CA ILE A 28 -14.76 18.70 7.45
C ILE A 28 -14.64 18.24 8.90
N ASP A 29 -15.33 17.15 9.23
CA ASP A 29 -15.06 16.37 10.45
C ASP A 29 -13.79 15.51 10.23
N TRP A 30 -12.65 16.09 10.56
CA TRP A 30 -11.33 15.50 10.27
C TRP A 30 -11.13 14.15 10.93
N ASP A 31 -11.58 13.99 12.18
CA ASP A 31 -11.41 12.76 12.95
C ASP A 31 -12.27 11.65 12.37
N ALA A 32 -13.55 11.92 12.08
CA ALA A 32 -14.44 10.95 11.48
C ALA A 32 -13.94 10.51 10.09
N VAL A 33 -13.46 11.44 9.26
CA VAL A 33 -12.93 11.11 7.94
C VAL A 33 -11.62 10.32 8.06
N TYR A 34 -10.70 10.69 8.96
CA TYR A 34 -9.47 9.93 9.16
C TYR A 34 -9.75 8.47 9.55
N THR A 35 -10.57 8.25 10.58
CA THR A 35 -10.92 6.90 11.04
C THR A 35 -11.59 6.11 9.92
N GLY A 36 -12.51 6.76 9.20
CA GLY A 36 -13.23 6.15 8.09
C GLY A 36 -12.34 5.74 6.93
N VAL A 37 -11.46 6.64 6.46
CA VAL A 37 -10.48 6.37 5.39
C VAL A 37 -9.55 5.22 5.78
N LYS A 38 -9.02 5.22 7.01
CA LYS A 38 -8.16 4.14 7.50
C LYS A 38 -8.87 2.80 7.47
N ASN A 39 -10.11 2.74 7.94
CA ASN A 39 -10.92 1.52 7.95
C ASN A 39 -11.19 1.01 6.53
N GLU A 40 -11.55 1.91 5.61
CA GLU A 40 -11.80 1.53 4.21
C GLU A 40 -10.53 1.02 3.53
N MET A 41 -9.38 1.66 3.76
CA MET A 41 -8.09 1.18 3.24
C MET A 41 -7.74 -0.22 3.75
N VAL A 42 -7.85 -0.47 5.05
CA VAL A 42 -7.56 -1.79 5.64
C VAL A 42 -8.53 -2.85 5.11
N LYS A 43 -9.82 -2.50 5.01
CA LYS A 43 -10.85 -3.38 4.43
C LYS A 43 -10.52 -3.75 2.99
N GLN A 44 -10.23 -2.77 2.14
CA GLN A 44 -9.90 -3.02 0.73
C GLN A 44 -8.62 -3.85 0.57
N PHE A 45 -7.59 -3.56 1.38
CA PHE A 45 -6.39 -4.38 1.41
C PHE A 45 -6.69 -5.86 1.74
N ALA A 46 -7.69 -6.12 2.58
CA ALA A 46 -8.08 -7.46 2.99
C ALA A 46 -8.97 -8.22 2.01
N VAL A 47 -9.91 -7.53 1.36
CA VAL A 47 -10.97 -8.19 0.57
C VAL A 47 -10.67 -8.26 -0.92
N VAL A 48 -9.74 -7.44 -1.42
CA VAL A 48 -9.34 -7.48 -2.83
C VAL A 48 -8.45 -8.69 -3.09
N HIS A 49 -8.90 -9.59 -3.96
CA HIS A 49 -8.02 -10.64 -4.51
C HIS A 49 -6.95 -9.98 -5.40
N SER A 50 -5.74 -9.86 -4.86
CA SER A 50 -4.66 -9.08 -5.45
C SER A 50 -3.97 -9.83 -6.60
N LEU A 51 -4.13 -9.32 -7.84
CA LEU A 51 -3.33 -9.77 -8.99
C LEU A 51 -1.97 -9.05 -9.03
N ALA A 52 -1.92 -7.84 -8.47
CA ALA A 52 -0.72 -7.04 -8.30
C ALA A 52 -0.95 -5.99 -7.21
N LEU A 53 0.12 -5.60 -6.49
CA LEU A 53 0.00 -4.57 -5.46
C LEU A 53 -0.53 -3.24 -6.04
N GLN A 54 -0.20 -2.93 -7.30
CA GLN A 54 -0.75 -1.79 -8.04
C GLN A 54 -2.29 -1.82 -8.11
N GLN A 55 -2.89 -2.97 -8.40
CA GLN A 55 -4.34 -3.14 -8.44
C GLN A 55 -4.93 -2.88 -7.06
N THR A 56 -4.34 -3.47 -6.02
CA THR A 56 -4.80 -3.27 -4.64
C THR A 56 -4.75 -1.80 -4.24
N LEU A 57 -3.65 -1.07 -4.53
CA LEU A 57 -3.56 0.36 -4.24
C LEU A 57 -4.60 1.18 -5.00
N TYR A 58 -4.88 0.83 -6.26
CA TYR A 58 -5.92 1.49 -7.05
C TYR A 58 -7.30 1.29 -6.42
N GLU A 59 -7.68 0.06 -6.07
CA GLU A 59 -8.98 -0.23 -5.45
C GLU A 59 -9.12 0.44 -4.08
N MET A 60 -8.04 0.48 -3.28
CA MET A 60 -8.01 1.22 -2.00
C MET A 60 -8.26 2.72 -2.20
N GLY A 61 -7.53 3.37 -3.11
CA GLY A 61 -7.69 4.80 -3.38
C GLY A 61 -9.06 5.13 -3.99
N LYS A 62 -9.55 4.27 -4.89
CA LYS A 62 -10.87 4.39 -5.50
C LYS A 62 -11.98 4.30 -4.46
N ALA A 63 -11.97 3.29 -3.58
CA ALA A 63 -12.99 3.13 -2.55
C ALA A 63 -13.07 4.35 -1.61
N VAL A 64 -11.91 4.90 -1.24
CA VAL A 64 -11.84 6.13 -0.44
C VAL A 64 -12.47 7.32 -1.19
N LEU A 65 -12.16 7.50 -2.47
CA LEU A 65 -12.79 8.56 -3.26
C LEU A 65 -14.28 8.30 -3.48
N GLU A 66 -14.75 7.07 -3.64
CA GLU A 66 -16.18 6.82 -3.79
C GLU A 66 -16.95 7.11 -2.49
N GLN A 67 -16.36 6.81 -1.33
CA GLN A 67 -17.00 6.99 -0.03
C GLN A 67 -16.90 8.43 0.52
N TYR A 68 -15.84 9.17 0.21
CA TYR A 68 -15.57 10.50 0.78
C TYR A 68 -15.52 11.59 -0.30
N PRO A 69 -16.67 12.17 -0.72
CA PRO A 69 -16.76 13.27 -1.68
C PRO A 69 -15.89 14.50 -1.34
N VAL A 70 -15.60 14.69 -0.05
CA VAL A 70 -14.74 15.76 0.47
C VAL A 70 -13.26 15.59 0.12
N ILE A 71 -12.84 14.40 -0.34
CA ILE A 71 -11.48 14.10 -0.77
C ILE A 71 -11.38 14.23 -2.30
N ALA A 72 -10.35 14.91 -2.78
CA ALA A 72 -10.05 15.13 -4.20
C ALA A 72 -9.10 14.07 -4.78
N GLU A 73 -8.12 13.64 -3.98
CA GLU A 73 -6.97 12.86 -4.42
C GLU A 73 -6.39 12.06 -3.24
N VAL A 74 -5.93 10.84 -3.51
CA VAL A 74 -5.26 9.94 -2.56
C VAL A 74 -3.91 9.52 -3.15
N ARG A 75 -2.84 9.62 -2.36
CA ARG A 75 -1.47 9.20 -2.68
C ARG A 75 -1.02 8.10 -1.75
N LEU A 76 -0.45 7.04 -2.32
CA LEU A 76 -0.08 5.81 -1.61
C LEU A 76 1.38 5.44 -1.91
N SER A 77 2.13 5.14 -0.85
CA SER A 77 3.44 4.46 -0.88
C SER A 77 3.31 3.09 -0.25
N ALA A 78 3.67 2.03 -0.97
CA ALA A 78 3.59 0.68 -0.46
C ALA A 78 4.83 -0.11 -0.86
N PRO A 79 5.80 -0.30 0.05
CA PRO A 79 6.85 -1.29 -0.17
C PRO A 79 6.23 -2.69 -0.15
N ASN A 80 6.55 -3.53 -1.13
CA ASN A 80 6.25 -4.95 -1.11
C ASN A 80 7.28 -5.64 -0.22
N LYS A 81 6.91 -5.89 1.04
CA LYS A 81 7.76 -6.58 2.02
C LYS A 81 7.79 -8.07 1.68
N HIS A 82 8.89 -8.51 1.07
CA HIS A 82 9.00 -9.85 0.52
C HIS A 82 9.03 -10.94 1.61
N HIS A 83 8.09 -11.88 1.49
CA HIS A 83 8.05 -13.11 2.27
C HIS A 83 8.28 -14.28 1.31
N PHE A 84 9.52 -14.70 1.16
CA PHE A 84 9.89 -15.77 0.24
C PHE A 84 9.54 -17.13 0.86
N ARG A 85 8.81 -17.99 0.13
CA ARG A 85 8.56 -19.36 0.58
C ARG A 85 9.89 -20.08 0.73
N TYR A 86 10.15 -20.59 1.93
CA TYR A 86 11.43 -21.21 2.25
C TYR A 86 11.53 -22.62 1.65
N ASP A 87 12.66 -22.95 1.02
CA ASP A 87 12.89 -24.32 0.54
C ASP A 87 13.35 -25.23 1.70
N LEU A 88 12.49 -26.19 2.04
CA LEU A 88 12.74 -27.18 3.09
C LEU A 88 13.25 -28.52 2.54
N SER A 89 13.47 -28.64 1.23
CA SER A 89 13.88 -29.91 0.57
C SER A 89 15.15 -30.52 1.15
N ARG A 90 16.11 -29.69 1.57
CA ARG A 90 17.34 -30.11 2.24
C ARG A 90 17.13 -30.83 3.58
N PHE A 91 15.92 -30.70 4.16
CA PHE A 91 15.51 -31.40 5.38
C PHE A 91 14.59 -32.59 5.08
N GLY A 92 14.32 -32.89 3.81
CA GLY A 92 13.38 -33.95 3.42
C GLY A 92 11.91 -33.61 3.71
N LEU A 93 11.56 -32.32 3.78
CA LEU A 93 10.21 -31.83 4.10
C LEU A 93 9.62 -31.02 2.94
N GLU A 94 8.30 -31.11 2.78
CA GLU A 94 7.51 -30.25 1.92
C GLU A 94 7.11 -28.97 2.67
N ASN A 95 7.01 -27.83 1.96
CA ASN A 95 6.52 -26.57 2.52
C ASN A 95 5.21 -26.16 1.83
N ASN A 96 4.08 -26.40 2.50
CA ASN A 96 2.73 -26.10 2.02
C ASN A 96 2.36 -24.62 2.22
N ASN A 97 3.25 -23.69 1.83
CA ASN A 97 3.12 -22.25 2.02
C ASN A 97 2.96 -21.84 3.50
N GLU A 98 3.75 -22.46 4.40
CA GLU A 98 3.67 -22.21 5.84
C GLU A 98 4.91 -21.50 6.39
N VAL A 99 6.10 -21.83 5.88
CA VAL A 99 7.37 -21.27 6.35
C VAL A 99 7.92 -20.27 5.33
N PHE A 100 8.13 -19.02 5.76
CA PHE A 100 8.60 -17.93 4.92
C PHE A 100 9.84 -17.24 5.51
N HIS A 101 10.71 -16.76 4.62
CA HIS A 101 11.77 -15.81 4.96
C HIS A 101 11.31 -14.39 4.64
N ALA A 102 11.10 -13.57 5.68
CA ALA A 102 10.80 -12.15 5.54
C ALA A 102 12.12 -11.38 5.34
N ALA A 103 12.39 -10.95 4.10
CA ALA A 103 13.59 -10.19 3.78
C ALA A 103 13.42 -8.72 4.19
N ASP A 104 14.51 -8.10 4.68
CA ASP A 104 14.53 -6.66 4.98
C ASP A 104 14.60 -5.84 3.69
N ARG A 105 15.53 -6.22 2.79
CA ARG A 105 15.87 -5.53 1.54
C ARG A 105 16.41 -6.54 0.50
N PRO A 106 16.37 -6.21 -0.80
CA PRO A 106 15.62 -5.10 -1.39
C PRO A 106 14.10 -5.35 -1.31
N TYR A 107 13.29 -4.32 -1.53
CA TYR A 107 11.85 -4.42 -1.67
C TYR A 107 11.39 -3.67 -2.92
N GLY A 108 10.35 -4.17 -3.58
CA GLY A 108 9.66 -3.41 -4.61
C GLY A 108 8.94 -2.22 -3.97
N LEU A 109 9.17 -1.00 -4.44
CA LEU A 109 8.40 0.17 -4.00
C LEU A 109 7.33 0.49 -5.04
N ILE A 110 6.06 0.37 -4.64
CA ILE A 110 4.93 0.71 -5.49
C ILE A 110 4.33 2.01 -4.98
N GLN A 111 4.11 2.95 -5.89
CA GLN A 111 3.47 4.23 -5.60
C GLN A 111 2.29 4.43 -6.54
N ALA A 112 1.20 5.00 -6.01
CA ALA A 112 0.00 5.29 -6.79
C ALA A 112 -0.63 6.62 -6.33
N THR A 113 -1.17 7.35 -7.31
CA THR A 113 -2.06 8.49 -7.08
C THR A 113 -3.38 8.17 -7.74
N VAL A 114 -4.47 8.20 -6.96
CA VAL A 114 -5.84 8.10 -7.46
C VAL A 114 -6.48 9.47 -7.28
N THR A 115 -7.03 10.03 -8.36
CA THR A 115 -7.65 11.35 -8.37
C THR A 115 -9.04 11.27 -9.00
N ARG A 116 -9.92 12.19 -8.62
CA ARG A 116 -11.16 12.42 -9.38
C ARG A 116 -10.85 13.15 -10.67
N ASP A 117 -11.69 12.93 -11.68
CA ASP A 117 -11.66 13.66 -12.94
C ASP A 117 -11.96 15.17 -12.75
N ASP A 118 -12.76 15.51 -11.73
CA ASP A 118 -13.15 16.88 -11.37
C ASP A 118 -12.35 17.45 -10.19
N ALA A 119 -11.19 16.85 -9.88
CA ALA A 119 -10.34 17.32 -8.80
C ALA A 119 -9.82 18.75 -9.13
N PRO A 120 -9.95 19.72 -8.20
CA PRO A 120 -9.36 21.03 -8.39
C PRO A 120 -7.84 20.94 -8.40
N ASP A 121 -7.20 21.95 -9.02
CA ASP A 121 -5.73 22.08 -9.04
C ASP A 121 -5.16 21.89 -7.62
N PRO A 122 -4.12 21.05 -7.46
CA PRO A 122 -3.56 20.76 -6.14
C PRO A 122 -2.87 21.95 -5.49
N GLY A 123 -2.56 23.01 -6.24
CA GLY A 123 -1.82 24.17 -5.75
C GLY A 123 -0.53 23.73 -5.05
N PRO A 124 -0.22 24.29 -3.86
CA PRO A 124 1.00 23.96 -3.12
C PRO A 124 0.90 22.67 -2.29
N ALA A 125 -0.23 21.94 -2.32
CA ALA A 125 -0.47 20.81 -1.42
C ALA A 125 0.62 19.72 -1.51
N TRP A 126 1.24 19.59 -2.67
CA TRP A 126 2.22 18.56 -2.97
C TRP A 126 3.63 19.06 -3.27
N ASP A 127 3.92 20.33 -2.98
CA ASP A 127 5.27 20.87 -3.16
C ASP A 127 6.28 20.01 -2.36
N GLY A 128 7.44 19.71 -2.95
CA GLY A 128 8.39 18.68 -2.51
C GLY A 128 8.97 18.89 -1.12
N GLN A 129 8.84 20.08 -0.54
CA GLN A 129 9.18 20.35 0.87
C GLN A 129 8.12 19.81 1.86
N ARG A 130 6.91 19.53 1.40
CA ARG A 130 5.76 19.10 2.21
C ARG A 130 5.10 17.79 1.72
N GLY A 131 5.33 17.41 0.47
CA GLY A 131 4.49 16.44 -0.25
C GLY A 131 5.04 15.03 -0.44
N TRP A 132 6.35 14.77 -0.28
CA TRP A 132 6.91 13.41 -0.39
C TRP A 132 8.36 13.30 0.11
N PHE A 133 8.76 12.10 0.54
CA PHE A 133 10.03 11.63 1.16
C PHE A 133 10.06 11.62 2.70
N PRO A 134 9.95 10.45 3.36
CA PRO A 134 10.85 10.21 4.48
C PRO A 134 12.27 10.15 3.90
N PRO A 135 13.29 10.74 4.56
CA PRO A 135 14.65 10.59 4.11
C PRO A 135 14.99 9.09 4.03
N CYS A 136 15.78 8.70 3.03
CA CYS A 136 16.25 7.33 2.79
C CYS A 136 16.95 6.68 4.01
N SER A 137 17.14 7.44 5.10
CA SER A 137 17.84 7.10 6.34
C SER A 137 16.93 6.85 7.55
N GLU A 138 15.63 7.18 7.51
CA GLU A 138 14.74 6.93 8.66
C GLU A 138 13.92 5.67 8.40
N GLY A 139 14.13 4.66 9.26
CA GLY A 139 13.46 3.37 9.17
C GLY A 139 11.94 3.53 9.26
N PHE A 140 11.23 2.65 8.55
CA PHE A 140 9.79 2.45 8.65
C PHE A 140 9.40 1.81 10.00
N GLU A 141 9.79 2.40 11.13
CA GLU A 141 9.56 1.84 12.47
C GLU A 141 8.16 2.16 13.01
N ASP A 142 7.51 3.25 12.56
CA ASP A 142 6.26 3.73 13.16
C ASP A 142 4.96 3.29 12.45
N ALA A 143 5.06 2.75 11.24
CA ALA A 143 3.91 2.15 10.54
C ALA A 143 3.98 0.63 10.70
N GLY A 144 3.25 0.11 11.69
CA GLY A 144 3.13 -1.33 11.90
C GLY A 144 2.76 -2.06 10.59
N PRO A 145 3.44 -3.16 10.24
CA PRO A 145 3.13 -3.91 9.02
C PRO A 145 1.68 -4.41 9.05
N ILE A 146 0.97 -4.25 7.92
CA ILE A 146 -0.31 -4.94 7.73
C ILE A 146 0.03 -6.31 7.14
N PHE A 147 -0.18 -7.35 7.93
CA PHE A 147 -0.07 -8.73 7.51
C PHE A 147 -1.48 -9.29 7.31
N LEU A 148 -1.73 -9.86 6.14
CA LEU A 148 -2.85 -10.77 5.93
C LEU A 148 -2.28 -12.00 5.24
N THR A 149 -2.45 -13.14 5.91
CA THR A 149 -2.19 -14.48 5.38
C THR A 149 -3.34 -14.92 4.50
#